data_AF-A0A821QMS9-F1
#
_entry.id   AF-A0A821QMS9-F1
#
_cell.length_a   1.000
_cell.length_b   1.000
_cell.length_c   1.000
_cell.angle_alpha   90.00
_cell.angle_beta   90.00
_cell.angle_gamma   90.00
#
_symmetry.space_group_name_H-M   'P 1'
#
loop_
_entity.id
_entity.type
_entity.pdbx_description
1 polymer ?
#
loop_
_entity_poly.entity_id
_entity_poly.type
_entity_poly.pdbx_seq_one_letter_code
_entity_poly.pdbx_strand_id
1 'polypeptide(L)'
;MSDSKSLLPTVIYFGFPAKLVEWLNMISKRNMSSDPLDSLIVAMSNVSQCEEGVIALNNACAINALEISESALANRLGKNHFTSSFYPRIYAMISTTDQLKTLTFVKPAIDYLLTKICEANASTNLRSSTGHLYEYLVPLAKLLVNDNVATYLLNNNEIGGLAFFIELLYKHDVLSVNDLFVKHLIRLALYNILCSFAFHQSVQQELKENQRFIKTISEASNSSTSNSETCIPSSLRNNLMSIKAAADGILVYLDKFKISISNDNTVVNTPVKKIPMMSYSHKDASFCRSVVAALKEHSISVWIDEDGHCLSNDCWEEIAIAIKNASTVLIVVSENYCTKSDSCRVEATYAIKLKIPIIALYIDEDYQAEPWLDIHLTGLHVKFGKKPLTERITRLATYIAARNHPLAVTEPLQTQMGHSSHEVFIPSMVKEDNNSLRAKIPESNIEYCVPKTSPRTWSK
;
A
#
# COMPACT_ATOMS: atom_id res chain seq x y z
N MET A 1 14.85 -16.19 -19.34
CA MET A 1 15.97 -16.05 -20.28
C MET A 1 17.07 -15.37 -19.49
N SER A 2 18.30 -15.88 -19.55
CA SER A 2 19.42 -15.34 -18.80
C SER A 2 19.77 -13.95 -19.33
N ASP A 3 20.00 -12.99 -18.43
CA ASP A 3 20.49 -11.65 -18.75
C ASP A 3 21.79 -11.65 -19.58
N SER A 4 22.48 -12.80 -19.66
CA SER A 4 23.67 -13.02 -20.49
C SER A 4 23.44 -13.21 -22.00
N LYS A 5 22.18 -13.25 -22.49
CA LYS A 5 21.86 -13.33 -23.94
C LYS A 5 20.81 -12.32 -24.40
N SER A 6 20.64 -11.26 -23.63
CA SER A 6 19.77 -10.14 -23.96
C SER A 6 20.59 -9.08 -24.69
N LEU A 7 20.16 -8.64 -25.88
CA LEU A 7 20.72 -7.42 -26.50
C LEU A 7 20.29 -6.17 -25.72
N LEU A 8 19.35 -6.28 -24.79
CA LEU A 8 18.70 -5.16 -24.12
C LEU A 8 19.67 -4.29 -23.31
N PRO A 9 20.59 -4.84 -22.49
CA PRO A 9 21.58 -4.02 -21.77
C PRO A 9 22.45 -3.21 -22.74
N THR A 10 22.89 -3.84 -23.84
CA THR A 10 23.67 -3.19 -24.90
C THR A 10 22.88 -2.07 -25.58
N VAL A 11 21.63 -2.34 -25.94
CA VAL A 11 20.72 -1.37 -26.59
C VAL A 11 20.46 -0.17 -25.68
N ILE A 12 20.26 -0.40 -24.37
CA ILE A 12 20.08 0.66 -23.37
C ILE A 12 21.36 1.47 -23.20
N TYR A 13 22.51 0.80 -23.07
CA TYR A 13 23.82 1.43 -22.94
C TYR A 13 24.12 2.41 -24.07
N PHE A 14 23.75 2.07 -25.31
CA PHE A 14 23.92 2.95 -26.47
C PHE A 14 22.87 4.07 -26.60
N GLY A 15 22.04 4.31 -25.58
CA GLY A 15 21.07 5.40 -25.56
C GLY A 15 19.88 5.20 -26.48
N PHE A 16 19.63 3.97 -26.93
CA PHE A 16 18.51 3.64 -27.82
C PHE A 16 17.13 4.03 -27.27
N PRO A 17 16.84 3.93 -25.94
CA PRO A 17 15.54 4.37 -25.42
C PRO A 17 15.21 5.83 -25.73
N ALA A 18 16.19 6.73 -25.63
CA ALA A 18 16.01 8.13 -25.99
C ALA A 18 15.74 8.31 -27.50
N LYS A 19 16.40 7.51 -28.34
CA LYS A 19 16.16 7.49 -29.80
C LYS A 19 14.79 6.93 -30.17
N LEU A 20 14.29 5.92 -29.45
CA LEU A 20 12.93 5.42 -29.64
C LEU A 20 11.90 6.52 -29.37
N VAL A 21 12.08 7.29 -28.29
CA VAL A 21 11.19 8.40 -27.94
C VAL A 21 11.27 9.55 -28.95
N GLU A 22 12.48 9.89 -29.40
CA GLU A 22 12.69 10.89 -30.47
C GLU A 22 11.98 10.47 -31.76
N TRP A 23 12.14 9.20 -32.16
CA TRP A 23 11.55 8.68 -33.40
C TRP A 23 10.02 8.57 -33.30
N LEU A 24 9.50 8.14 -32.15
CA LEU A 24 8.06 8.12 -31.88
C LEU A 24 7.46 9.51 -32.08
N ASN A 25 8.04 10.54 -31.45
CA ASN A 25 7.60 11.93 -31.61
C ASN A 25 7.64 12.41 -33.07
N MET A 26 8.69 12.05 -33.82
CA MET A 26 8.81 12.42 -35.22
C MET A 26 7.71 11.78 -36.08
N ILE A 27 7.46 10.48 -35.91
CA ILE A 27 6.45 9.74 -36.69
C ILE A 27 5.05 10.23 -36.35
N SER A 28 4.74 10.40 -35.06
CA SER A 28 3.43 10.85 -34.60
C SER A 28 3.08 12.25 -35.11
N LYS A 29 4.06 13.15 -35.25
CA LYS A 29 3.86 14.49 -35.82
C LYS A 29 3.76 14.51 -37.35
N ARG A 30 4.32 13.52 -38.04
CA ARG A 30 4.40 13.46 -39.52
C ARG A 30 3.27 12.68 -40.18
N ASN A 31 2.33 12.12 -39.42
CA ASN A 31 1.22 11.30 -39.94
C ASN A 31 1.68 10.15 -40.88
N MET A 32 2.86 9.56 -40.63
CA MET A 32 3.41 8.43 -41.42
C MET A 32 2.59 7.14 -41.21
N SER A 33 2.76 6.09 -42.03
CA SER A 33 1.99 4.80 -41.91
C SER A 33 2.02 4.18 -40.50
N SER A 34 1.08 3.27 -40.19
CA SER A 34 0.97 2.62 -38.88
C SER A 34 2.13 1.66 -38.56
N ASP A 35 2.70 0.99 -39.56
CA ASP A 35 3.65 -0.11 -39.33
C ASP A 35 4.96 0.29 -38.62
N PRO A 36 5.58 1.45 -38.93
CA PRO A 36 6.74 1.95 -38.16
C PRO A 36 6.38 2.29 -36.71
N LEU A 37 5.16 2.74 -36.46
CA LEU A 37 4.68 3.08 -35.13
C LEU A 37 4.55 1.83 -34.25
N ASP A 38 3.95 0.76 -34.79
CA ASP A 38 3.80 -0.51 -34.06
C ASP A 38 5.16 -1.11 -33.70
N SER A 39 6.13 -1.04 -34.62
CA SER A 39 7.50 -1.52 -34.38
C SER A 39 8.20 -0.76 -33.25
N LEU A 40 8.01 0.57 -33.19
CA LEU A 40 8.53 1.40 -32.10
C LEU A 40 7.89 1.08 -30.76
N ILE A 41 6.57 0.89 -30.75
CA ILE A 41 5.81 0.56 -29.56
C ILE A 41 6.21 -0.81 -29.01
N VAL A 42 6.42 -1.81 -29.88
CA VAL A 42 7.00 -3.11 -29.48
C VAL A 42 8.39 -2.93 -28.87
N ALA A 43 9.27 -2.14 -29.51
CA ALA A 43 10.61 -1.90 -28.99
C ALA A 43 10.59 -1.21 -27.62
N MET A 44 9.75 -0.19 -27.44
CA MET A 44 9.55 0.48 -26.16
C MET A 44 8.99 -0.47 -25.09
N SER A 45 8.05 -1.34 -25.45
CA SER A 45 7.52 -2.36 -24.55
C SER A 45 8.55 -3.39 -24.12
N ASN A 46 9.57 -3.67 -24.93
CA ASN A 46 10.67 -4.55 -24.56
C ASN A 46 11.67 -3.86 -23.64
N VAL A 47 11.97 -2.58 -23.91
CA VAL A 47 12.83 -1.76 -23.05
C VAL A 47 12.19 -1.54 -21.67
N SER A 48 10.87 -1.33 -21.60
CA SER A 48 10.17 -1.08 -20.34
C SER A 48 10.08 -2.30 -19.40
N GLN A 49 10.65 -3.45 -19.77
CA GLN A 49 10.64 -4.67 -18.94
C GLN A 49 11.79 -4.73 -17.91
N CYS A 50 12.75 -3.81 -17.99
CA CYS A 50 13.94 -3.78 -17.13
C CYS A 50 14.17 -2.37 -16.55
N GLU A 51 14.99 -2.27 -15.50
CA GLU A 51 15.12 -1.06 -14.67
C GLU A 51 15.76 0.08 -15.44
N GLU A 52 16.90 -0.22 -16.03
CA GLU A 52 17.69 0.72 -16.80
C GLU A 52 16.88 1.22 -18.01
N GLY A 53 16.04 0.35 -18.58
CA GLY A 53 15.12 0.69 -19.65
C GLY A 53 14.01 1.63 -19.19
N VAL A 54 13.36 1.34 -18.05
CA VAL A 54 12.35 2.23 -17.46
C VAL A 54 12.95 3.58 -17.10
N ILE A 55 14.12 3.61 -16.45
CA ILE A 55 14.84 4.85 -16.11
C ILE A 55 15.17 5.64 -17.38
N ALA A 56 15.73 4.98 -18.40
CA ALA A 56 16.10 5.63 -19.65
C ALA A 56 14.88 6.18 -20.41
N LEU A 57 13.76 5.46 -20.42
CA LEU A 57 12.51 5.92 -21.02
C LEU A 57 11.92 7.12 -20.27
N ASN A 58 11.93 7.09 -18.93
CA ASN A 58 11.45 8.20 -18.10
C ASN A 58 12.33 9.45 -18.27
N ASN A 59 13.65 9.31 -18.28
CA ASN A 59 14.58 10.40 -18.55
C ASN A 59 14.38 11.01 -19.95
N ALA A 60 13.90 10.22 -20.91
CA ALA A 60 13.57 10.68 -22.25
C ALA A 60 12.15 11.26 -22.38
N CYS A 61 11.39 11.40 -21.29
CA CYS A 61 9.99 11.84 -21.28
C CYS A 61 9.05 10.96 -22.13
N ALA A 62 9.23 9.64 -22.08
CA ALA A 62 8.46 8.68 -22.88
C ALA A 62 6.94 8.80 -22.71
N ILE A 63 6.43 9.12 -21.52
CA ILE A 63 4.98 9.27 -21.25
C ILE A 63 4.35 10.31 -22.19
N ASN A 64 4.92 11.51 -22.27
CA ASN A 64 4.39 12.57 -23.15
C ASN A 64 4.45 12.15 -24.64
N ALA A 65 5.49 11.44 -25.04
CA ALA A 65 5.60 10.94 -26.42
C ALA A 65 4.53 9.88 -26.74
N LEU A 66 4.21 9.01 -25.79
CA LEU A 66 3.14 8.02 -25.91
C LEU A 66 1.77 8.67 -25.97
N GLU A 67 1.51 9.71 -25.17
CA GLU A 67 0.24 10.46 -25.21
C GLU A 67 0.02 11.14 -26.56
N ILE A 68 1.08 11.75 -27.11
CA ILE A 68 1.06 12.36 -28.45
C ILE A 68 0.81 11.28 -29.52
N SER A 69 1.49 10.13 -29.43
CA SER A 69 1.36 9.07 -30.42
C SER A 69 0.01 8.39 -30.40
N GLU A 70 -0.55 8.19 -29.21
CA GLU A 70 -1.89 7.65 -28.99
C GLU A 70 -2.96 8.59 -29.55
N SER A 71 -2.85 9.89 -29.27
CA SER A 71 -3.74 10.92 -29.83
C SER A 71 -3.68 10.95 -31.36
N ALA A 72 -2.49 10.85 -31.93
CA ALA A 72 -2.30 10.80 -33.39
C ALA A 72 -2.91 9.52 -34.00
N LEU A 73 -2.80 8.37 -33.34
CA LEU A 73 -3.40 7.12 -33.79
C LEU A 73 -4.93 7.16 -33.72
N ALA A 74 -5.49 7.66 -32.61
CA ALA A 74 -6.93 7.78 -32.41
C ALA A 74 -7.59 8.64 -33.50
N ASN A 75 -6.95 9.76 -33.86
CA ASN A 75 -7.41 10.65 -34.94
C ASN A 75 -7.41 9.98 -36.32
N ARG A 76 -6.52 9.02 -36.57
CA ARG A 76 -6.38 8.34 -37.88
C ARG A 76 -7.33 7.17 -38.05
N LEU A 77 -7.54 6.40 -36.99
CA LEU A 77 -8.32 5.16 -37.03
C LEU A 77 -9.78 5.34 -36.59
N GLY A 78 -10.17 6.54 -36.14
CA GLY A 78 -11.56 6.88 -35.81
C GLY A 78 -12.13 6.14 -34.59
N LYS A 79 -11.28 5.55 -33.74
CA LYS A 79 -11.65 4.83 -32.51
C LYS A 79 -10.60 5.03 -31.41
N ASN A 80 -11.05 4.97 -30.15
CA ASN A 80 -10.20 4.88 -28.96
C ASN A 80 -9.45 3.53 -28.95
N HIS A 81 -8.29 3.49 -29.60
CA HIS A 81 -7.51 2.27 -29.82
C HIS A 81 -6.59 1.88 -28.63
N PHE A 82 -7.08 2.04 -27.40
CA PHE A 82 -6.41 1.48 -26.21
C PHE A 82 -6.32 -0.06 -26.25
N THR A 83 -7.10 -0.72 -27.12
CA THR A 83 -7.37 -2.17 -27.08
C THR A 83 -6.50 -3.03 -27.99
N SER A 84 -5.57 -2.48 -28.77
CA SER A 84 -4.77 -3.28 -29.74
C SER A 84 -3.24 -3.14 -29.63
N SER A 85 -2.72 -2.35 -28.70
CA SER A 85 -1.33 -1.90 -28.70
C SER A 85 -0.62 -2.19 -27.37
N PHE A 86 0.71 -2.18 -27.34
CA PHE A 86 1.49 -2.45 -26.13
C PHE A 86 1.44 -1.30 -25.10
N TYR A 87 0.65 -0.26 -25.34
CA TYR A 87 0.58 0.95 -24.50
C TYR A 87 0.16 0.68 -23.06
N PRO A 88 -0.90 -0.12 -22.76
CA PRO A 88 -1.27 -0.44 -21.39
C PRO A 88 -0.10 -0.99 -20.58
N ARG A 89 0.67 -1.86 -21.21
CA ARG A 89 1.86 -2.47 -20.62
C ARG A 89 2.97 -1.45 -20.40
N ILE A 90 3.27 -0.63 -21.40
CA ILE A 90 4.31 0.40 -21.28
C ILE A 90 3.95 1.39 -20.18
N TYR A 91 2.74 1.96 -20.22
CA TYR A 91 2.28 2.92 -19.22
C TYR A 91 2.34 2.34 -17.81
N ALA A 92 1.83 1.12 -17.60
CA ALA A 92 1.92 0.47 -16.30
C ALA A 92 3.36 0.37 -15.82
N MET A 93 4.30 0.01 -16.69
CA MET A 93 5.71 -0.18 -16.32
C MET A 93 6.46 1.13 -16.08
N ILE A 94 6.28 2.16 -16.92
CA ILE A 94 7.06 3.40 -16.82
C ILE A 94 6.45 4.44 -15.86
N SER A 95 5.15 4.35 -15.57
CA SER A 95 4.49 5.29 -14.67
C SER A 95 4.95 5.11 -13.23
N THR A 96 4.98 6.22 -12.52
CA THR A 96 5.15 6.27 -11.06
C THR A 96 3.88 5.81 -10.35
N THR A 97 4.03 5.37 -9.10
CA THR A 97 2.90 5.01 -8.22
C THR A 97 1.83 6.11 -8.16
N ASP A 98 2.23 7.37 -7.98
CA ASP A 98 1.32 8.51 -7.91
C ASP A 98 0.53 8.70 -9.22
N GLN A 99 1.20 8.59 -10.37
CA GLN A 99 0.52 8.66 -11.67
C GLN A 99 -0.51 7.53 -11.82
N LEU A 100 -0.15 6.30 -11.43
CA LEU A 100 -1.04 5.14 -11.51
C LEU A 100 -2.30 5.28 -10.64
N LYS A 101 -2.18 5.89 -9.46
CA LYS A 101 -3.32 6.18 -8.56
C LYS A 101 -4.33 7.13 -9.19
N THR A 102 -3.88 8.02 -10.08
CA THR A 102 -4.72 9.04 -10.73
C THR A 102 -5.29 8.63 -12.09
N LEU A 103 -4.95 7.44 -12.60
CA LEU A 103 -5.41 6.98 -13.91
C LEU A 103 -6.94 6.81 -13.92
N THR A 104 -7.62 7.59 -14.77
CA THR A 104 -9.09 7.53 -14.96
C THR A 104 -9.50 6.63 -16.13
N PHE A 105 -8.56 6.27 -17.02
CA PHE A 105 -8.81 5.48 -18.24
C PHE A 105 -8.35 4.01 -18.14
N VAL A 106 -8.35 3.42 -16.94
CA VAL A 106 -7.73 2.10 -16.69
C VAL A 106 -8.50 0.93 -17.31
N LYS A 107 -9.80 1.06 -17.53
CA LYS A 107 -10.65 -0.07 -17.91
C LYS A 107 -10.23 -0.75 -19.23
N PRO A 108 -10.07 -0.06 -20.37
CA PRO A 108 -9.62 -0.70 -21.62
C PRO A 108 -8.23 -1.33 -21.51
N ALA A 109 -7.34 -0.73 -20.71
CA ALA A 109 -6.02 -1.25 -20.43
C ALA A 109 -6.08 -2.58 -19.65
N ILE A 110 -6.91 -2.63 -18.60
CA ILE A 110 -7.15 -3.85 -17.81
C ILE A 110 -7.78 -4.93 -18.69
N ASP A 111 -8.81 -4.59 -19.47
CA ASP A 111 -9.51 -5.53 -20.35
C ASP A 111 -8.56 -6.14 -21.38
N TYR A 112 -7.65 -5.34 -21.94
CA TYR A 112 -6.58 -5.84 -22.81
C TYR A 112 -5.65 -6.81 -22.09
N LEU A 113 -5.13 -6.42 -20.92
CA LEU A 113 -4.21 -7.27 -20.14
C LEU A 113 -4.88 -8.59 -19.75
N LEU A 114 -6.12 -8.56 -19.28
CA LEU A 114 -6.90 -9.75 -18.94
C LEU A 114 -7.11 -10.67 -20.14
N THR A 115 -7.47 -10.11 -21.29
CA THR A 115 -7.61 -10.87 -22.54
C THR A 115 -6.30 -11.58 -22.88
N LYS A 116 -5.16 -10.89 -22.80
CA LYS A 116 -3.84 -11.47 -23.09
C LYS A 116 -3.38 -12.48 -22.04
N ILE A 117 -3.74 -12.29 -20.77
CA ILE A 117 -3.52 -13.29 -19.70
C ILE A 117 -4.31 -14.56 -20.02
N CYS A 118 -5.58 -14.46 -20.41
CA CYS A 118 -6.40 -15.60 -20.80
C CYS A 118 -5.86 -16.34 -22.02
N GLU A 119 -5.52 -15.62 -23.10
CA GLU A 119 -4.90 -16.19 -24.30
C GLU A 119 -3.60 -16.93 -23.96
N ALA A 120 -2.71 -16.30 -23.20
CA ALA A 120 -1.45 -16.89 -22.79
C ALA A 120 -1.65 -18.11 -21.89
N ASN A 121 -2.57 -18.05 -20.93
CA ASN A 121 -2.86 -19.16 -20.01
C ASN A 121 -3.44 -20.40 -20.73
N ALA A 122 -4.22 -20.20 -21.80
CA ALA A 122 -4.76 -21.27 -22.63
C ALA A 122 -3.72 -21.93 -23.55
N SER A 123 -2.60 -21.24 -23.82
CA SER A 123 -1.53 -21.76 -24.68
C SER A 123 -0.61 -22.76 -23.96
N THR A 124 -0.01 -23.67 -24.72
CA THR A 124 0.94 -24.68 -24.19
C THR A 124 2.28 -24.08 -23.77
N ASN A 125 2.67 -22.95 -24.35
CA ASN A 125 3.95 -22.27 -24.10
C ASN A 125 3.81 -21.02 -23.22
N LEU A 126 2.62 -20.77 -22.67
CA LEU A 126 2.31 -19.60 -21.85
C LEU A 126 2.51 -18.26 -22.59
N ARG A 127 2.24 -18.20 -23.90
CA ARG A 127 2.35 -16.99 -24.72
C ARG A 127 1.04 -16.67 -25.43
N SER A 128 0.73 -15.38 -25.49
CA SER A 128 -0.27 -14.84 -26.42
C SER A 128 0.41 -14.49 -27.75
N SER A 129 -0.34 -13.88 -28.67
CA SER A 129 0.24 -13.36 -29.92
C SER A 129 1.30 -12.26 -29.70
N THR A 130 1.32 -11.59 -28.55
CA THR A 130 2.16 -10.41 -28.32
C THR A 130 3.21 -10.57 -27.22
N GLY A 131 3.29 -11.71 -26.52
CA GLY A 131 4.17 -11.83 -25.36
C GLY A 131 3.86 -13.01 -24.44
N HIS A 132 4.71 -13.23 -23.45
CA HIS A 132 4.57 -14.28 -22.45
C HIS A 132 3.60 -13.88 -21.32
N LEU A 133 2.97 -14.84 -20.64
CA LEU A 133 2.04 -14.64 -19.52
C LEU A 133 2.52 -13.62 -18.45
N TYR A 134 3.78 -13.70 -17.98
CA TYR A 134 4.31 -12.77 -16.97
C TYR A 134 4.37 -11.32 -17.48
N GLU A 135 4.51 -11.13 -18.79
CA GLU A 135 4.59 -9.83 -19.45
C GLU A 135 3.28 -9.04 -19.34
N TYR A 136 2.18 -9.71 -18.97
CA TYR A 136 0.87 -9.11 -18.70
C TYR A 136 0.53 -9.12 -17.21
N LEU A 137 0.88 -10.18 -16.48
CA LEU A 137 0.64 -10.27 -15.05
C LEU A 137 1.40 -9.21 -14.25
N VAL A 138 2.66 -8.93 -14.60
CA VAL A 138 3.47 -7.92 -13.91
C VAL A 138 2.87 -6.50 -14.06
N PRO A 139 2.57 -6.01 -15.28
CA PRO A 139 1.86 -4.75 -15.44
C PRO A 139 0.54 -4.68 -14.66
N LEU A 140 -0.25 -5.76 -14.67
CA LEU A 140 -1.51 -5.81 -13.94
C LEU A 140 -1.30 -5.70 -12.43
N ALA A 141 -0.31 -6.41 -11.88
CA ALA A 141 0.08 -6.30 -10.48
C ALA A 141 0.47 -4.86 -10.10
N LYS A 142 1.21 -4.17 -10.97
CA LYS A 142 1.61 -2.78 -10.76
C LYS A 142 0.42 -1.79 -10.83
N LEU A 143 -0.58 -2.07 -11.66
CA LEU A 143 -1.80 -1.25 -11.73
C LEU A 143 -2.69 -1.37 -10.48
N LEU A 144 -2.57 -2.45 -9.71
CA LEU A 144 -3.39 -2.69 -8.51
C LEU A 144 -3.05 -1.80 -7.33
N VAL A 145 -2.03 -0.95 -7.44
CA VAL A 145 -1.80 0.18 -6.52
C VAL A 145 -2.94 1.20 -6.54
N ASN A 146 -3.81 1.15 -7.57
CA ASN A 146 -5.05 1.91 -7.63
C ASN A 146 -6.24 1.02 -7.24
N ASP A 147 -6.85 1.30 -6.08
CA ASP A 147 -7.97 0.52 -5.51
C ASP A 147 -9.17 0.34 -6.45
N ASN A 148 -9.37 1.26 -7.41
CA ASN A 148 -10.42 1.13 -8.41
C ASN A 148 -10.17 -0.05 -9.34
N VAL A 149 -8.91 -0.41 -9.60
CA VAL A 149 -8.52 -1.55 -10.43
C VAL A 149 -8.90 -2.85 -9.75
N ALA A 150 -8.54 -3.00 -8.48
CA ALA A 150 -8.89 -4.19 -7.71
C ALA A 150 -10.41 -4.34 -7.60
N THR A 151 -11.11 -3.23 -7.30
CA THR A 151 -12.58 -3.20 -7.28
C THR A 151 -13.20 -3.59 -8.63
N TYR A 152 -12.64 -3.08 -9.74
CA TYR A 152 -13.09 -3.43 -11.09
C TYR A 152 -12.91 -4.92 -11.38
N LEU A 153 -11.74 -5.49 -11.08
CA LEU A 153 -11.44 -6.91 -11.28
C LEU A 153 -12.36 -7.81 -10.44
N LEU A 154 -12.54 -7.49 -9.16
CA LEU A 154 -13.36 -8.29 -8.24
C LEU A 154 -14.85 -8.25 -8.60
N ASN A 155 -15.33 -7.16 -9.22
CA ASN A 155 -16.71 -7.06 -9.69
C ASN A 155 -16.91 -7.70 -11.08
N ASN A 156 -15.84 -8.01 -11.81
CA ASN A 156 -15.91 -8.60 -13.14
C ASN A 156 -15.85 -10.14 -13.05
N ASN A 157 -17.02 -10.76 -12.88
CA ASN A 157 -17.15 -12.20 -12.64
C ASN A 157 -16.83 -13.08 -13.87
N GLU A 158 -16.70 -12.51 -15.07
CA GLU A 158 -16.44 -13.30 -16.28
C GLU A 158 -14.94 -13.56 -16.49
N ILE A 159 -14.09 -12.55 -16.28
CA ILE A 159 -12.65 -12.61 -16.55
C ILE A 159 -11.89 -11.76 -15.52
N GLY A 160 -10.89 -12.35 -14.85
CA GLY A 160 -10.01 -11.61 -13.95
C GLY A 160 -10.52 -11.42 -12.51
N GLY A 161 -11.57 -12.16 -12.10
CA GLY A 161 -12.02 -12.20 -10.71
C GLY A 161 -11.10 -13.01 -9.79
N LEU A 162 -11.45 -13.06 -8.50
CA LEU A 162 -10.67 -13.74 -7.46
C LEU A 162 -10.36 -15.20 -7.79
N ALA A 163 -11.39 -15.98 -8.12
CA ALA A 163 -11.28 -17.41 -8.41
C ALA A 163 -10.31 -17.69 -9.57
N PHE A 164 -10.33 -16.84 -10.61
CA PHE A 164 -9.43 -16.96 -11.75
C PHE A 164 -7.94 -16.88 -11.33
N PHE A 165 -7.58 -15.90 -10.50
CA PHE A 165 -6.21 -15.73 -10.05
C PHE A 165 -5.76 -16.77 -9.03
N ILE A 166 -6.68 -17.30 -8.21
CA ILE A 166 -6.40 -18.43 -7.31
C ILE A 166 -6.09 -19.71 -8.11
N GLU A 167 -6.90 -20.01 -9.13
CA GLU A 167 -6.63 -21.18 -9.99
C GLU A 167 -5.32 -21.02 -10.77
N LEU A 168 -5.02 -19.80 -11.22
CA LEU A 168 -3.75 -19.50 -11.87
C LEU A 168 -2.55 -19.66 -10.92
N LEU A 169 -2.70 -19.27 -9.65
CA LEU A 169 -1.71 -19.55 -8.60
C LEU A 169 -1.49 -21.05 -8.47
N TYR A 170 -2.54 -21.84 -8.30
CA TYR A 170 -2.41 -23.29 -8.15
C TYR A 170 -1.74 -23.98 -9.33
N LYS A 171 -1.95 -23.48 -10.55
CA LYS A 171 -1.29 -23.99 -11.76
C LYS A 171 0.21 -23.71 -11.79
N HIS A 172 0.67 -22.63 -11.14
CA HIS A 172 2.04 -22.12 -11.30
C HIS A 172 2.87 -22.05 -10.01
N ASP A 173 2.29 -22.38 -8.84
CA ASP A 173 3.00 -22.28 -7.56
C ASP A 173 3.99 -23.44 -7.31
N VAL A 174 3.79 -24.59 -7.95
CA VAL A 174 4.69 -25.75 -7.82
C VAL A 174 5.99 -25.50 -8.58
N LEU A 175 7.10 -25.41 -7.82
CA LEU A 175 8.45 -25.27 -8.39
C LEU A 175 9.22 -26.59 -8.47
N SER A 176 9.91 -26.81 -9.58
CA SER A 176 11.03 -27.77 -9.71
C SER A 176 12.38 -27.07 -9.54
N VAL A 177 13.43 -27.81 -9.14
CA VAL A 177 14.80 -27.28 -8.94
C VAL A 177 15.38 -26.61 -10.20
N ASN A 178 14.86 -26.96 -11.38
CA ASN A 178 15.28 -26.41 -12.68
C ASN A 178 14.33 -25.33 -13.21
N ASP A 179 13.39 -24.85 -12.41
CA ASP A 179 12.35 -23.96 -12.91
C ASP A 179 12.92 -22.61 -13.35
N LEU A 180 12.61 -22.29 -14.61
CA LEU A 180 13.08 -21.09 -15.27
C LEU A 180 12.60 -19.82 -14.55
N PHE A 181 13.46 -18.80 -14.51
CA PHE A 181 13.18 -17.39 -14.20
C PHE A 181 11.73 -16.92 -14.46
N VAL A 182 11.17 -17.33 -15.59
CA VAL A 182 9.82 -17.03 -16.05
C VAL A 182 8.73 -17.48 -15.07
N LYS A 183 8.81 -18.69 -14.52
CA LYS A 183 7.83 -19.19 -13.54
C LYS A 183 7.88 -18.40 -12.24
N HIS A 184 9.08 -17.99 -11.83
CA HIS A 184 9.26 -17.18 -10.64
C HIS A 184 8.59 -15.80 -10.81
N LEU A 185 8.72 -15.15 -11.97
CA LEU A 185 8.00 -13.90 -12.28
C LEU A 185 6.47 -14.06 -12.28
N ILE A 186 5.97 -15.18 -12.81
CA ILE A 186 4.52 -15.49 -12.76
C ILE A 186 4.07 -15.56 -11.31
N ARG A 187 4.78 -16.32 -10.45
CA ARG A 187 4.45 -16.43 -9.02
C ARG A 187 4.50 -15.06 -8.34
N LEU A 188 5.59 -14.31 -8.49
CA LEU A 188 5.74 -12.98 -7.91
C LEU A 188 4.54 -12.07 -8.22
N ALA A 189 4.12 -12.00 -9.49
CA ALA A 189 2.99 -11.20 -9.90
C ALA A 189 1.67 -11.71 -9.29
N LEU A 190 1.44 -13.03 -9.26
CA LEU A 190 0.22 -13.61 -8.67
C LEU A 190 0.10 -13.35 -7.18
N TYR A 191 1.18 -13.48 -6.40
CA TYR A 191 1.16 -13.16 -4.97
C TYR A 191 0.85 -11.69 -4.73
N ASN A 192 1.41 -10.77 -5.52
CA ASN A 192 1.11 -9.34 -5.41
C ASN A 192 -0.34 -9.00 -5.79
N ILE A 193 -0.89 -9.62 -6.84
CA ILE A 193 -2.29 -9.47 -7.23
C ILE A 193 -3.22 -9.96 -6.12
N LEU A 194 -2.96 -11.17 -5.59
CA LEU A 194 -3.78 -11.77 -4.54
C LEU A 194 -3.64 -11.04 -3.20
N CYS A 195 -2.47 -10.49 -2.90
CA CYS A 195 -2.28 -9.58 -1.77
C CYS A 195 -3.18 -8.36 -1.91
N SER A 196 -3.15 -7.70 -3.09
CA SER A 196 -4.03 -6.56 -3.41
C SER A 196 -5.51 -6.90 -3.22
N PHE A 197 -5.95 -8.10 -3.62
CA PHE A 197 -7.33 -8.54 -3.39
C PHE A 197 -7.65 -8.80 -1.91
N ALA A 198 -6.71 -9.34 -1.13
CA ALA A 198 -6.92 -9.62 0.29
C ALA A 198 -7.21 -8.36 1.12
N PHE A 199 -6.83 -7.16 0.65
CA PHE A 199 -7.22 -5.89 1.27
C PHE A 199 -8.74 -5.62 1.19
N HIS A 200 -9.44 -6.20 0.21
CA HIS A 200 -10.87 -6.00 0.03
C HIS A 200 -11.70 -6.90 0.93
N GLN A 201 -12.48 -6.30 1.83
CA GLN A 201 -13.31 -7.01 2.80
C GLN A 201 -14.31 -7.98 2.16
N SER A 202 -14.78 -7.68 0.94
CA SER A 202 -15.75 -8.52 0.21
C SER A 202 -15.25 -9.94 -0.08
N VAL A 203 -13.94 -10.14 -0.21
CA VAL A 203 -13.34 -11.44 -0.59
C VAL A 203 -12.61 -12.15 0.55
N GLN A 204 -12.40 -11.47 1.68
CA GLN A 204 -11.63 -12.04 2.79
C GLN A 204 -12.25 -13.30 3.38
N GLN A 205 -13.58 -13.41 3.42
CA GLN A 205 -14.25 -14.61 3.93
C GLN A 205 -14.03 -15.81 3.01
N GLU A 206 -14.22 -15.60 1.70
CA GLU A 206 -13.97 -16.63 0.66
C GLU A 206 -12.52 -17.14 0.71
N LEU A 207 -11.56 -16.22 0.87
CA LEU A 207 -10.14 -16.56 1.01
C LEU A 207 -9.83 -17.38 2.27
N LYS A 208 -10.48 -17.06 3.41
CA LYS A 208 -10.28 -17.78 4.68
C LYS A 208 -10.83 -19.20 4.64
N GLU A 209 -11.97 -19.38 3.99
CA GLU A 209 -12.62 -20.69 3.89
C GLU A 209 -11.88 -21.62 2.92
N ASN A 210 -11.08 -21.06 2.01
CA ASN A 210 -10.26 -21.82 1.08
C ASN A 210 -9.00 -22.40 1.76
N GLN A 211 -9.13 -23.60 2.33
CA GLN A 211 -8.03 -24.29 3.04
C GLN A 211 -6.78 -24.50 2.17
N ARG A 212 -6.97 -24.82 0.88
CA ARG A 212 -5.85 -25.00 -0.05
C ARG A 212 -5.09 -23.68 -0.25
N PHE A 213 -5.81 -22.58 -0.36
CA PHE A 213 -5.24 -21.24 -0.51
C PHE A 213 -4.43 -20.89 0.74
N ILE A 214 -5.03 -20.98 1.93
CA ILE A 214 -4.36 -20.67 3.20
C ILE A 214 -3.10 -21.51 3.38
N LYS A 215 -3.14 -22.81 3.08
CA LYS A 215 -1.97 -23.67 3.12
C LYS A 215 -0.86 -23.18 2.18
N THR A 216 -1.21 -22.88 0.93
CA THR A 216 -0.29 -22.37 -0.10
C THR A 216 0.40 -21.08 0.36
N ILE A 217 -0.38 -20.11 0.84
CA ILE A 217 0.17 -18.83 1.33
C ILE A 217 1.03 -19.03 2.59
N SER A 218 0.62 -19.90 3.51
CA SER A 218 1.37 -20.21 4.73
C SER A 218 2.73 -20.86 4.43
N GLU A 219 2.80 -21.75 3.44
CA GLU A 219 4.06 -22.36 3.00
C GLU A 219 5.01 -21.32 2.41
N ALA A 220 4.49 -20.36 1.64
CA ALA A 220 5.28 -19.26 1.08
C ALA A 220 5.80 -18.28 2.16
N SER A 221 4.95 -17.92 3.13
CA SER A 221 5.31 -17.07 4.28
C SER A 221 6.42 -17.69 5.16
N ASN A 222 6.37 -19.00 5.36
CA ASN A 222 7.35 -19.73 6.18
C ASN A 222 8.62 -20.11 5.41
N SER A 223 8.67 -19.88 4.10
CA SER A 223 9.88 -20.17 3.33
C SER A 223 10.98 -19.19 3.72
N SER A 224 12.12 -19.73 4.19
CA SER A 224 13.36 -18.95 4.31
C SER A 224 13.62 -18.33 2.94
N THR A 225 13.90 -17.02 2.89
CA THR A 225 14.18 -16.26 1.66
C THR A 225 15.32 -16.94 0.90
N SER A 226 14.98 -17.94 0.10
CA SER A 226 15.96 -18.78 -0.57
C SER A 226 16.57 -17.94 -1.68
N ASN A 227 17.81 -18.26 -2.04
CA ASN A 227 18.55 -17.69 -3.18
C ASN A 227 17.84 -17.86 -4.56
N SER A 228 16.53 -18.13 -4.60
CA SER A 228 15.69 -18.16 -5.80
C SER A 228 15.20 -16.77 -6.21
N GLU A 229 15.06 -15.81 -5.28
CA GLU A 229 14.69 -14.43 -5.60
C GLU A 229 15.86 -13.60 -6.15
N THR A 230 17.12 -14.01 -5.97
CA THR A 230 18.29 -13.34 -6.56
C THR A 230 18.30 -13.40 -8.09
N CYS A 231 17.48 -14.26 -8.69
CA CYS A 231 17.30 -14.33 -10.14
C CYS A 231 16.33 -13.27 -10.69
N ILE A 232 15.61 -12.51 -9.85
CA ILE A 232 14.73 -11.42 -10.28
C ILE A 232 15.54 -10.13 -10.45
N PRO A 233 15.56 -9.49 -11.63
CA PRO A 233 16.10 -8.16 -11.84
C PRO A 233 15.56 -7.17 -10.80
N SER A 234 16.42 -6.37 -10.19
CA SER A 234 16.08 -5.33 -9.20
C SER A 234 14.92 -4.44 -9.65
N SER A 235 14.80 -4.15 -10.96
CA SER A 235 13.65 -3.44 -11.57
C SER A 235 12.26 -3.88 -11.11
N LEU A 236 12.07 -5.20 -11.12
CA LEU A 236 10.78 -5.82 -10.82
C LEU A 236 10.54 -5.86 -9.31
N ARG A 237 11.62 -5.89 -8.52
CA ARG A 237 11.62 -5.92 -7.06
C ARG A 237 11.26 -4.56 -6.44
N ASN A 238 11.62 -3.45 -7.09
CA ASN A 238 11.34 -2.10 -6.58
C ASN A 238 9.85 -1.70 -6.67
N ASN A 239 9.03 -2.43 -7.44
CA ASN A 239 7.61 -2.11 -7.64
C ASN A 239 6.64 -3.21 -7.17
N LEU A 240 7.15 -4.38 -6.76
CA LEU A 240 6.36 -5.52 -6.31
C LEU A 240 6.98 -6.08 -5.02
N MET A 241 6.15 -6.44 -4.06
CA MET A 241 6.59 -7.13 -2.83
C MET A 241 7.23 -8.48 -3.18
N SER A 242 8.20 -8.93 -2.37
CA SER A 242 8.69 -10.31 -2.43
C SER A 242 7.54 -11.31 -2.23
N ILE A 243 7.72 -12.56 -2.68
CA ILE A 243 6.67 -13.59 -2.53
C ILE A 243 6.34 -13.75 -1.04
N LYS A 244 7.37 -13.79 -0.19
CA LYS A 244 7.22 -13.90 1.26
C LYS A 244 6.47 -12.69 1.83
N ALA A 245 6.87 -11.46 1.48
CA ALA A 245 6.23 -10.27 2.01
C ALA A 245 4.76 -10.16 1.57
N ALA A 246 4.45 -10.49 0.31
CA ALA A 246 3.08 -10.55 -0.17
C ALA A 246 2.26 -11.62 0.56
N ALA A 247 2.84 -12.80 0.81
CA ALA A 247 2.19 -13.87 1.57
C ALA A 247 1.93 -13.46 3.03
N ASP A 248 2.91 -12.84 3.69
CA ASP A 248 2.78 -12.29 5.05
C ASP A 248 1.66 -11.24 5.09
N GLY A 249 1.60 -10.35 4.09
CA GLY A 249 0.53 -9.39 3.91
C GLY A 249 -0.84 -10.05 3.86
N ILE A 250 -1.02 -11.03 2.96
CA ILE A 250 -2.28 -11.79 2.84
C ILE A 250 -2.69 -12.39 4.18
N LEU A 251 -1.79 -13.13 4.85
CA LEU A 251 -2.10 -13.76 6.14
C LEU A 251 -2.48 -12.73 7.21
N VAL A 252 -1.79 -11.59 7.26
CA VAL A 252 -2.13 -10.50 8.18
C VAL A 252 -3.56 -10.01 7.97
N TYR A 253 -4.01 -9.84 6.71
CA TYR A 253 -5.37 -9.43 6.40
C TYR A 253 -6.40 -10.51 6.69
N LEU A 254 -6.08 -11.78 6.44
CA LEU A 254 -7.00 -12.89 6.67
C LEU A 254 -7.11 -13.23 8.18
N ASP A 255 -6.03 -13.08 8.94
CA ASP A 255 -6.00 -13.29 10.41
C ASP A 255 -6.62 -12.15 11.22
N LYS A 256 -7.10 -11.06 10.59
CA LYS A 256 -7.96 -10.06 11.26
C LYS A 256 -9.26 -10.65 11.87
N PHE A 257 -9.51 -11.97 11.76
CA PHE A 257 -10.60 -12.69 12.45
C PHE A 257 -10.15 -13.77 13.47
N LYS A 258 -8.84 -14.00 13.69
CA LYS A 258 -8.35 -14.91 14.73
C LYS A 258 -7.38 -14.20 15.67
N ILE A 259 -7.89 -13.29 16.49
CA ILE A 259 -7.23 -13.00 17.78
C ILE A 259 -7.89 -13.90 18.82
N SER A 260 -7.48 -15.17 18.84
CA SER A 260 -7.32 -15.90 20.10
C SER A 260 -5.85 -15.80 20.46
N ILE A 261 -5.58 -15.06 21.54
CA ILE A 261 -4.24 -14.81 22.07
C ILE A 261 -3.57 -16.16 22.38
N SER A 262 -2.57 -16.54 21.58
CA SER A 262 -1.57 -17.53 21.98
C SER A 262 -0.34 -16.77 22.47
N ASN A 263 -0.17 -16.75 23.79
CA ASN A 263 1.07 -16.34 24.44
C ASN A 263 2.18 -17.29 23.99
N ASP A 264 3.16 -16.81 23.23
CA ASP A 264 4.42 -17.52 23.13
C ASP A 264 5.59 -16.56 23.41
N ASN A 265 6.11 -16.71 24.63
CA ASN A 265 7.24 -15.98 25.17
C ASN A 265 8.52 -16.68 24.74
N THR A 266 9.09 -16.29 23.61
CA THR A 266 10.51 -16.55 23.32
C THR A 266 11.19 -15.27 22.84
N VAL A 267 11.52 -14.41 23.82
CA VAL A 267 12.36 -13.22 23.60
C VAL A 267 13.76 -13.51 24.09
N VAL A 268 14.73 -13.44 23.17
CA VAL A 268 16.15 -13.34 23.48
C VAL A 268 16.37 -11.99 24.18
N ASN A 269 16.68 -12.05 25.47
CA ASN A 269 16.89 -10.88 26.34
C ASN A 269 18.28 -10.26 26.13
N THR A 270 18.34 -9.26 25.24
CA THR A 270 19.26 -8.14 25.38
C THR A 270 18.43 -6.86 25.44
N PRO A 271 18.62 -5.97 26.43
CA PRO A 271 17.78 -4.78 26.59
C PRO A 271 18.15 -3.74 25.53
N VAL A 272 17.62 -3.90 24.31
CA VAL A 272 17.68 -2.85 23.30
C VAL A 272 16.75 -1.73 23.77
N LYS A 273 17.31 -0.54 23.99
CA LYS A 273 16.54 0.67 24.35
C LYS A 273 15.55 0.95 23.22
N LYS A 274 14.26 0.72 23.47
CA LYS A 274 13.19 1.00 22.52
C LYS A 274 13.07 2.51 22.31
N ILE A 275 13.05 2.95 21.05
CA ILE A 275 12.87 4.34 20.64
C ILE A 275 11.51 4.54 19.96
N PRO A 276 10.92 5.75 19.96
CA PRO A 276 9.75 6.03 19.14
C PRO A 276 10.03 5.82 17.64
N MET A 277 9.02 5.41 16.89
CA MET A 277 9.00 5.39 15.43
C MET A 277 7.99 6.42 14.93
N MET A 278 8.28 7.16 13.86
CA MET A 278 7.34 8.08 13.24
C MET A 278 6.84 7.52 11.91
N SER A 279 5.54 7.34 11.81
CA SER A 279 4.83 6.99 10.58
C SER A 279 4.25 8.28 9.99
N TYR A 280 4.59 8.59 8.74
CA TYR A 280 4.20 9.83 8.08
C TYR A 280 4.12 9.67 6.56
N SER A 281 3.40 10.58 5.88
CA SER A 281 3.43 10.64 4.41
C SER A 281 4.68 11.37 3.95
N HIS A 282 5.38 10.91 2.91
CA HIS A 282 6.54 11.61 2.34
C HIS A 282 6.25 13.08 1.99
N LYS A 283 5.00 13.43 1.69
CA LYS A 283 4.57 14.83 1.45
C LYS A 283 4.68 15.73 2.69
N ASP A 284 4.72 15.12 3.87
CA ASP A 284 4.81 15.77 5.18
C ASP A 284 6.23 15.65 5.79
N ALA A 285 7.23 15.19 5.02
CA ALA A 285 8.60 14.95 5.49
C ALA A 285 9.25 16.16 6.15
N SER A 286 9.00 17.37 5.61
CA SER A 286 9.56 18.62 6.16
C SER A 286 9.09 18.87 7.60
N PHE A 287 7.80 18.68 7.86
CA PHE A 287 7.21 18.77 9.19
C PHE A 287 7.81 17.70 10.11
N CYS A 288 7.89 16.45 9.63
CA CYS A 288 8.42 15.32 10.41
C CYS A 288 9.87 15.56 10.85
N ARG A 289 10.73 16.01 9.93
CA ARG A 289 12.11 16.38 10.26
C ARG A 289 12.19 17.48 11.31
N SER A 290 11.30 18.48 11.27
CA SER A 290 11.26 19.54 12.28
C SER A 290 10.89 19.01 13.67
N VAL A 291 9.93 18.08 13.74
CA VAL A 291 9.52 17.42 15.00
C VAL A 291 10.64 16.53 15.54
N VAL A 292 11.29 15.75 14.67
CA VAL A 292 12.41 14.88 15.05
C VAL A 292 13.61 15.70 15.55
N ALA A 293 13.96 16.78 14.86
CA ALA A 293 15.03 17.68 15.30
C ALA A 293 14.73 18.27 16.69
N ALA A 294 13.51 18.73 16.92
CA ALA A 294 13.11 19.28 18.21
C ALA A 294 13.06 18.21 19.32
N LEU A 295 12.59 16.98 19.04
CA LEU A 295 12.63 15.88 20.01
C LEU A 295 14.07 15.45 20.35
N LYS A 296 15.00 15.57 19.40
CA LYS A 296 16.43 15.30 19.62
C LYS A 296 17.05 16.28 20.63
N GLU A 297 16.61 17.54 20.65
CA GLU A 297 17.01 18.52 21.68
C GLU A 297 16.57 18.08 23.09
N HIS A 298 15.48 17.31 23.19
CA HIS A 298 15.02 16.67 24.43
C HIS A 298 15.64 15.29 24.68
N SER A 299 16.74 14.93 23.99
CA SER A 299 17.40 13.61 24.10
C SER A 299 16.51 12.42 23.72
N ILE A 300 15.48 12.63 22.89
CA ILE A 300 14.61 11.59 22.35
C ILE A 300 15.00 11.35 20.89
N SER A 301 15.60 10.20 20.61
CA SER A 301 15.83 9.74 19.23
C SER A 301 14.56 9.11 18.68
N VAL A 302 14.20 9.42 17.43
CA VAL A 302 13.03 8.88 16.75
C VAL A 302 13.49 8.20 15.48
N TRP A 303 13.02 6.97 15.25
CA TRP A 303 13.23 6.29 13.98
C TRP A 303 12.23 6.83 12.96
N ILE A 304 12.72 7.18 11.77
CA ILE A 304 11.92 7.63 10.64
C ILE A 304 12.37 6.90 9.38
N ASP A 305 11.42 6.59 8.51
CA ASP A 305 11.72 6.09 7.17
C ASP A 305 12.10 7.29 6.29
N GLU A 306 13.40 7.55 6.11
CA GLU A 306 13.89 8.56 5.18
C GLU A 306 14.26 7.91 3.85
N ASP A 307 13.72 8.48 2.76
CA ASP A 307 14.02 8.06 1.39
C ASP A 307 15.54 7.87 1.19
N GLY A 308 15.97 6.61 0.99
CA GLY A 308 17.35 6.25 0.69
C GLY A 308 18.20 5.71 1.85
N HIS A 309 17.63 5.51 3.04
CA HIS A 309 18.34 4.99 4.22
C HIS A 309 17.95 3.56 4.64
N CYS A 310 17.28 2.79 3.77
CA CYS A 310 17.13 1.35 3.99
C CYS A 310 18.51 0.68 3.92
N LEU A 311 18.92 0.02 5.01
CA LEU A 311 20.22 -0.66 5.10
C LEU A 311 20.19 -2.05 4.44
N SER A 312 19.01 -2.55 4.13
CA SER A 312 18.71 -3.85 3.54
C SER A 312 17.93 -3.71 2.23
N ASN A 313 17.91 -4.80 1.46
CA ASN A 313 17.24 -4.89 0.16
C ASN A 313 15.71 -4.91 0.24
N ASP A 314 15.11 -4.77 1.45
CA ASP A 314 13.66 -4.78 1.67
C ASP A 314 13.26 -3.74 2.75
N CYS A 315 12.97 -2.51 2.30
CA CYS A 315 12.55 -1.41 3.18
C CYS A 315 11.36 -1.77 4.09
N TRP A 316 10.48 -2.69 3.66
CA TRP A 316 9.31 -3.09 4.44
C TRP A 316 9.65 -3.94 5.65
N GLU A 317 10.67 -4.79 5.54
CA GLU A 317 11.14 -5.58 6.68
C GLU A 317 11.74 -4.66 7.75
N GLU A 318 12.50 -3.63 7.35
CA GLU A 318 13.04 -2.63 8.28
C GLU A 318 11.95 -1.81 8.97
N ILE A 319 10.96 -1.35 8.21
CA ILE A 319 9.79 -0.64 8.75
C ILE A 319 9.04 -1.53 9.75
N ALA A 320 8.81 -2.80 9.41
CA ALA A 320 8.15 -3.75 10.30
C ALA A 320 8.96 -4.01 11.58
N ILE A 321 10.29 -4.18 11.46
CA ILE A 321 11.20 -4.32 12.60
C ILE A 321 11.19 -3.06 13.47
N ALA A 322 11.21 -1.86 12.85
CA ALA A 322 11.16 -0.58 13.54
C ALA A 322 9.86 -0.43 14.33
N ILE A 323 8.71 -0.72 13.72
CA ILE A 323 7.40 -0.69 14.40
C ILE A 323 7.35 -1.70 15.54
N LYS A 324 7.79 -2.94 15.31
CA LYS A 324 7.79 -4.02 16.32
C LYS A 324 8.65 -3.67 17.53
N ASN A 325 9.78 -2.99 17.31
CA ASN A 325 10.73 -2.61 18.36
C ASN A 325 10.48 -1.20 18.92
N ALA A 326 9.51 -0.46 18.39
CA ALA A 326 9.22 0.89 18.83
C ALA A 326 8.69 0.92 20.27
N SER A 327 9.04 1.96 21.02
CA SER A 327 8.40 2.23 22.32
C SER A 327 7.00 2.84 22.14
N THR A 328 6.82 3.61 21.06
CA THR A 328 5.54 4.19 20.65
C THR A 328 5.63 4.53 19.15
N VAL A 329 4.49 4.51 18.46
CA VAL A 329 4.38 4.97 17.07
C VAL A 329 3.73 6.35 17.06
N LEU A 330 4.47 7.33 16.54
CA LEU A 330 4.01 8.69 16.29
C LEU A 330 3.36 8.70 14.91
N ILE A 331 2.03 8.81 14.84
CA ILE A 331 1.29 8.88 13.58
C ILE A 331 1.07 10.34 13.22
N VAL A 332 1.64 10.78 12.10
CA VAL A 332 1.43 12.14 11.59
C VAL A 332 0.11 12.19 10.84
N VAL A 333 -0.92 12.75 11.47
CA VAL A 333 -2.27 12.83 10.94
C VAL A 333 -2.40 14.05 10.02
N SER A 334 -2.62 13.77 8.75
CA SER A 334 -2.83 14.76 7.69
C SER A 334 -3.75 14.17 6.61
N GLU A 335 -4.27 15.02 5.73
CA GLU A 335 -5.01 14.56 4.54
C GLU A 335 -4.14 13.60 3.71
N ASN A 336 -2.86 13.92 3.52
CA ASN A 336 -1.92 13.09 2.76
C ASN A 336 -1.71 11.71 3.39
N TYR A 337 -1.66 11.65 4.73
CA TYR A 337 -1.53 10.42 5.48
C TYR A 337 -2.79 9.57 5.40
N CYS A 338 -3.95 10.15 5.70
CA CYS A 338 -5.19 9.40 5.90
C CYS A 338 -5.89 8.99 4.61
N THR A 339 -5.75 9.77 3.53
CA THR A 339 -6.51 9.57 2.28
C THR A 339 -5.66 9.14 1.09
N LYS A 340 -4.35 9.38 1.11
CA LYS A 340 -3.49 9.24 -0.09
C LYS A 340 -2.35 8.22 0.06
N SER A 341 -2.12 7.66 1.25
CA SER A 341 -0.95 6.80 1.53
C SER A 341 -1.31 5.42 2.09
N ASP A 342 -1.27 4.40 1.22
CA ASP A 342 -1.50 3.00 1.59
C ASP A 342 -0.36 2.45 2.46
N SER A 343 0.87 2.92 2.23
CA SER A 343 2.02 2.56 3.05
C SER A 343 1.82 2.96 4.51
N CYS A 344 1.40 4.20 4.73
CA CYS A 344 1.05 4.71 6.05
C CYS A 344 -0.09 3.90 6.68
N ARG A 345 -1.07 3.48 5.87
CA ARG A 345 -2.17 2.63 6.33
C ARG A 345 -1.70 1.25 6.76
N VAL A 346 -0.75 0.65 6.05
CA VAL A 346 -0.11 -0.63 6.42
C VAL A 346 0.66 -0.49 7.73
N GLU A 347 1.50 0.53 7.85
CA GLU A 347 2.28 0.83 9.06
C GLU A 347 1.38 1.02 10.30
N ALA A 348 0.38 1.89 10.18
CA ALA A 348 -0.58 2.15 11.25
C ALA A 348 -1.32 0.87 11.63
N THR A 349 -1.82 0.12 10.64
CA THR A 349 -2.52 -1.15 10.87
C THR A 349 -1.62 -2.17 11.59
N TYR A 350 -0.33 -2.22 11.23
CA TYR A 350 0.63 -3.12 11.84
C TYR A 350 0.95 -2.73 13.28
N ALA A 351 1.14 -1.43 13.56
CA ALA A 351 1.32 -0.91 14.91
C ALA A 351 0.11 -1.20 15.81
N ILE A 352 -1.11 -0.99 15.27
CA ILE A 352 -2.39 -1.30 15.94
C ILE A 352 -2.46 -2.81 16.25
N LYS A 353 -2.13 -3.66 15.27
CA LYS A 353 -2.11 -5.13 15.43
C LYS A 353 -1.18 -5.56 16.56
N LEU A 354 0.01 -4.96 16.63
CA LEU A 354 1.01 -5.25 17.67
C LEU A 354 0.70 -4.57 19.01
N LYS A 355 -0.39 -3.81 19.11
CA LYS A 355 -0.77 -3.01 20.28
C LYS A 355 0.35 -2.07 20.73
N ILE A 356 1.16 -1.59 19.78
CA ILE A 356 2.18 -0.59 20.07
C ILE A 356 1.45 0.72 20.38
N PRO A 357 1.82 1.44 21.45
CA PRO A 357 1.13 2.67 21.81
C PRO A 357 1.24 3.73 20.71
N ILE A 358 0.12 4.34 20.33
CA ILE A 358 0.06 5.35 19.28
C ILE A 358 -0.10 6.76 19.90
N ILE A 359 0.61 7.73 19.33
CA ILE A 359 0.41 9.15 19.58
C ILE A 359 0.09 9.83 18.25
N ALA A 360 -1.08 10.47 18.17
CA ALA A 360 -1.51 11.18 16.98
C ALA A 360 -0.91 12.60 16.94
N LEU A 361 -0.23 12.94 15.86
CA LEU A 361 0.37 14.26 15.61
C LEU A 361 -0.38 14.93 14.46
N TYR A 362 -1.35 15.79 14.75
CA TYR A 362 -2.10 16.48 13.69
C TYR A 362 -1.30 17.68 13.19
N ILE A 363 -1.02 17.72 11.88
CA ILE A 363 -0.35 18.88 11.26
C ILE A 363 -1.31 20.08 11.28
N ASP A 364 -2.52 19.86 10.79
CA ASP A 364 -3.60 20.84 10.79
C ASP A 364 -4.50 20.62 12.01
N GLU A 365 -4.78 21.67 12.77
CA GLU A 365 -5.58 21.61 14.00
C GLU A 365 -7.03 21.20 13.73
N ASP A 366 -7.55 21.55 12.55
CA ASP A 366 -8.95 21.35 12.18
C ASP A 366 -9.18 20.04 11.42
N TYR A 367 -8.11 19.36 10.98
CA TYR A 367 -8.22 18.10 10.27
C TYR A 367 -8.73 16.99 11.20
N GLN A 368 -9.71 16.23 10.70
CA GLN A 368 -10.25 15.04 11.37
C GLN A 368 -9.69 13.81 10.68
N ALA A 369 -9.25 12.84 11.49
CA ALA A 369 -8.77 11.58 10.95
C ALA A 369 -9.91 10.84 10.24
N GLU A 370 -9.59 10.13 9.17
CA GLU A 370 -10.55 9.27 8.50
C GLU A 370 -11.06 8.16 9.44
N PRO A 371 -12.32 7.69 9.30
CA PRO A 371 -12.93 6.75 10.24
C PRO A 371 -12.11 5.47 10.50
N TRP A 372 -11.37 5.01 9.49
CA TRP A 372 -10.53 3.82 9.61
C TRP A 372 -9.36 3.99 10.58
N LEU A 373 -8.87 5.22 10.76
CA LEU A 373 -7.77 5.54 11.66
C LEU A 373 -8.29 6.10 12.99
N ASP A 374 -9.31 6.97 12.93
CA ASP A 374 -9.85 7.70 14.08
C ASP A 374 -10.26 6.77 15.24
N ILE A 375 -10.93 5.66 14.93
CA ILE A 375 -11.34 4.65 15.92
C ILE A 375 -10.16 4.04 16.70
N HIS A 376 -8.94 4.13 16.15
CA HIS A 376 -7.71 3.62 16.77
C HIS A 376 -6.91 4.73 17.47
N LEU A 377 -7.20 6.00 17.23
CA LEU A 377 -6.54 7.13 17.86
C LEU A 377 -7.19 7.44 19.23
N THR A 378 -7.14 6.52 20.17
CA THR A 378 -7.74 6.71 21.51
C THR A 378 -6.76 7.28 22.56
N GLY A 379 -5.49 7.47 22.16
CA GLY A 379 -4.40 7.92 23.02
C GLY A 379 -4.18 9.44 23.06
N LEU A 380 -2.94 9.86 23.34
CA LEU A 380 -2.57 11.27 23.31
C LEU A 380 -2.65 11.81 21.88
N HIS A 381 -3.30 12.97 21.73
CA HIS A 381 -3.32 13.75 20.49
C HIS A 381 -2.55 15.05 20.70
N VAL A 382 -1.62 15.33 19.79
CA VAL A 382 -0.89 16.60 19.72
C VAL A 382 -1.22 17.24 18.39
N LYS A 383 -2.04 18.29 18.41
CA LYS A 383 -2.31 19.10 17.22
C LYS A 383 -1.26 20.17 17.11
N PHE A 384 -0.70 20.49 15.94
CA PHE A 384 0.39 21.46 15.80
C PHE A 384 -0.08 22.86 15.40
N GLY A 385 -0.98 22.97 14.43
CA GLY A 385 -1.69 24.21 14.02
C GLY A 385 -0.94 25.54 14.24
N LYS A 386 -1.59 26.56 14.83
CA LYS A 386 -1.05 27.95 14.86
C LYS A 386 -0.13 28.27 16.04
N LYS A 387 -0.04 27.37 17.03
CA LYS A 387 0.80 27.61 18.22
C LYS A 387 2.28 27.31 17.94
N PRO A 388 3.22 27.94 18.68
CA PRO A 388 4.65 27.68 18.50
C PRO A 388 5.01 26.20 18.70
N LEU A 389 5.82 25.68 17.78
CA LEU A 389 6.30 24.29 17.77
C LEU A 389 6.89 23.87 19.13
N THR A 390 7.66 24.75 19.77
CA THR A 390 8.38 24.49 21.03
C THR A 390 7.49 24.06 22.19
N GLU A 391 6.32 24.70 22.37
CA GLU A 391 5.40 24.38 23.47
C GLU A 391 4.84 22.95 23.31
N ARG A 392 4.48 22.59 22.08
CA ARG A 392 3.87 21.30 21.75
C ARG A 392 4.89 20.17 21.79
N ILE A 393 6.12 20.42 21.34
CA ILE A 393 7.23 19.47 21.46
C ILE A 393 7.56 19.19 22.92
N THR A 394 7.59 20.20 23.79
CA THR A 394 7.85 20.00 25.23
C THR A 394 6.82 19.06 25.85
N ARG A 395 5.53 19.24 25.53
CA ARG A 395 4.45 18.36 25.98
C ARG A 395 4.59 16.93 25.43
N LEU A 396 4.90 16.80 24.15
CA LEU A 396 5.14 15.50 23.50
C LEU A 396 6.33 14.77 24.13
N ALA A 397 7.45 15.46 24.34
CA ALA A 397 8.65 14.91 24.96
C ALA A 397 8.40 14.43 26.39
N THR A 398 7.67 15.23 27.18
CA THR A 398 7.27 14.87 28.56
C THR A 398 6.46 13.57 28.58
N TYR A 399 5.51 13.43 27.65
CA TYR A 399 4.67 12.24 27.57
C TYR A 399 5.46 10.98 27.15
N ILE A 400 6.36 11.11 26.17
CA ILE A 400 7.24 10.02 25.73
C ILE A 400 8.18 9.60 26.89
N ALA A 401 8.74 10.56 27.62
CA ALA A 401 9.62 10.31 28.76
C ALA A 401 8.90 9.62 29.92
N ALA A 402 7.68 10.08 30.27
CA ALA A 402 6.87 9.49 31.34
C ALA A 402 6.49 8.01 31.07
N ARG A 403 6.37 7.62 29.80
CA ARG A 403 6.10 6.23 29.41
C ARG A 403 7.33 5.33 29.38
N ASN A 404 8.51 5.88 29.12
CA ASN A 404 9.75 5.11 29.07
C ASN A 404 10.37 4.86 30.45
N HIS A 405 9.87 5.52 31.50
CA HIS A 405 10.16 5.17 32.88
C HIS A 405 9.13 4.15 33.39
N PRO A 406 9.54 2.94 33.81
CA PRO A 406 8.64 2.10 34.59
C PRO A 406 8.31 2.89 35.87
N LEU A 407 7.01 3.08 36.12
CA LEU A 407 6.55 3.57 37.41
C LEU A 407 7.20 2.68 38.48
N ALA A 408 8.15 3.25 39.23
CA ALA A 408 8.61 2.64 40.46
C ALA A 408 7.35 2.35 41.27
N VAL A 409 7.14 1.08 41.60
CA VAL A 409 6.19 0.68 42.63
C VAL A 409 6.63 1.44 43.86
N THR A 410 5.94 2.54 44.16
CA THR A 410 6.04 3.16 45.47
C THR A 410 5.46 2.15 46.43
N GLU A 411 6.35 1.48 47.18
CA GLU A 411 5.99 0.74 48.37
C GLU A 411 5.03 1.58 49.23
N PRO A 412 4.00 0.98 49.82
CA PRO A 412 3.12 1.71 50.72
C PRO A 412 3.96 2.25 51.88
N LEU A 413 3.88 3.56 52.10
CA LEU A 413 4.46 4.26 53.24
C LEU A 413 4.06 3.55 54.55
N GLN A 414 4.97 2.73 55.09
CA GLN A 414 4.96 2.38 56.50
C GLN A 414 5.71 3.47 57.25
N THR A 415 4.98 4.38 57.90
CA THR A 415 5.51 4.99 59.13
C THR A 415 4.40 5.41 60.09
N GLN A 416 4.30 4.61 61.14
CA GLN A 416 4.20 4.95 62.56
C GLN A 416 3.04 5.78 63.12
N MET A 417 2.54 5.20 64.22
CA MET A 417 1.52 5.68 65.15
C MET A 417 1.79 7.11 65.66
N GLY A 418 0.74 7.93 65.64
CA GLY A 418 0.60 9.12 66.46
C GLY A 418 -0.88 9.29 66.79
N HIS A 419 -1.22 9.24 68.08
CA HIS A 419 -2.57 9.38 68.60
C HIS A 419 -3.18 10.74 68.27
N SER A 420 -4.41 10.77 67.76
CA SER A 420 -5.45 11.67 68.27
C SER A 420 -6.82 11.23 67.76
N SER A 421 -7.68 10.96 68.73
CA SER A 421 -9.12 10.75 68.63
C SER A 421 -9.82 11.87 67.87
N HIS A 422 -10.68 11.52 66.91
CA HIS A 422 -11.99 12.13 66.70
C HIS A 422 -12.87 11.15 65.90
N GLU A 423 -13.98 10.77 66.52
CA GLU A 423 -15.13 10.12 65.88
C GLU A 423 -15.68 11.03 64.77
N VAL A 424 -16.31 10.44 63.75
CA VAL A 424 -17.74 10.66 63.44
C VAL A 424 -18.12 10.14 62.04
N PHE A 425 -19.19 9.33 62.05
CA PHE A 425 -20.22 9.07 61.03
C PHE A 425 -19.95 8.24 59.76
N ILE A 426 -20.61 7.08 59.73
CA ILE A 426 -21.03 6.36 58.53
C ILE A 426 -22.56 6.49 58.42
N PRO A 427 -23.13 7.11 57.37
CA PRO A 427 -24.53 6.90 57.03
C PRO A 427 -24.67 5.68 56.11
N SER A 428 -25.50 4.75 56.58
CA SER A 428 -26.02 3.58 55.92
C SER A 428 -26.87 3.89 54.69
N MET A 429 -26.92 2.90 53.79
CA MET A 429 -27.88 2.71 52.71
C MET A 429 -29.32 3.16 53.03
N VAL A 430 -29.94 3.84 52.07
CA VAL A 430 -31.39 3.95 51.95
C VAL A 430 -31.78 3.49 50.53
N LYS A 431 -32.66 2.48 50.50
CA LYS A 431 -33.48 2.09 49.34
C LYS A 431 -34.62 3.10 49.20
N GLU A 432 -34.99 3.45 47.96
CA GLU A 432 -36.32 3.93 47.50
C GLU A 432 -36.11 4.48 46.07
N ASP A 433 -37.05 4.48 45.13
CA ASP A 433 -38.23 3.67 44.86
C ASP A 433 -38.61 3.98 43.39
N ASN A 434 -39.34 3.07 42.74
CA ASN A 434 -39.84 3.26 41.38
C ASN A 434 -40.99 4.28 41.33
N ASN A 435 -41.13 4.92 40.15
CA ASN A 435 -42.21 5.81 39.69
C ASN A 435 -42.21 7.27 40.18
N SER A 436 -41.83 8.17 39.25
CA SER A 436 -42.65 9.31 38.80
C SER A 436 -41.76 10.37 38.17
N LEU A 437 -41.91 10.62 36.86
CA LEU A 437 -42.10 11.95 36.25
C LEU A 437 -41.90 11.87 34.73
N ARG A 438 -43.04 11.70 34.06
CA ARG A 438 -43.25 11.90 32.64
C ARG A 438 -43.15 13.41 32.37
N ALA A 439 -42.06 13.89 31.78
CA ALA A 439 -41.92 15.27 31.33
C ALA A 439 -41.82 15.33 29.80
N LYS A 440 -42.63 16.24 29.24
CA LYS A 440 -42.97 16.44 27.83
C LYS A 440 -41.75 16.85 26.99
N ILE A 441 -41.61 16.25 25.81
CA ILE A 441 -40.72 16.70 24.74
C ILE A 441 -41.49 17.75 23.91
N PRO A 442 -40.95 18.95 23.65
CA PRO A 442 -41.55 19.90 22.71
C PRO A 442 -41.16 19.56 21.28
N GLU A 443 -42.15 19.41 20.40
CA GLU A 443 -42.00 19.41 18.95
C GLU A 443 -41.49 20.78 18.48
N SER A 444 -40.41 20.81 17.70
CA SER A 444 -40.08 21.97 16.86
C SER A 444 -39.50 21.51 15.53
N ASN A 445 -40.07 22.10 14.49
CA ASN A 445 -39.93 21.84 13.06
C ASN A 445 -38.49 21.81 12.55
N ILE A 446 -38.14 20.76 11.79
CA ILE A 446 -37.06 20.82 10.80
C ILE A 446 -37.66 20.39 9.46
N GLU A 447 -37.84 21.37 8.58
CA GLU A 447 -38.23 21.19 7.18
C GLU A 447 -37.14 20.44 6.41
N TYR A 448 -37.53 19.39 5.69
CA TYR A 448 -36.68 18.73 4.71
C TYR A 448 -36.65 19.55 3.40
N CYS A 449 -35.52 20.18 3.09
CA CYS A 449 -35.26 20.71 1.75
C CYS A 449 -35.01 19.58 0.76
N VAL A 450 -35.98 19.32 -0.12
CA VAL A 450 -35.84 18.47 -1.31
C VAL A 450 -35.39 19.34 -2.49
N PRO A 451 -34.28 19.04 -3.19
CA PRO A 451 -33.95 19.71 -4.44
C PRO A 451 -34.90 19.27 -5.57
N LYS A 452 -35.69 20.21 -6.09
CA LYS A 452 -36.44 20.05 -7.34
C LYS A 452 -35.51 20.33 -8.52
N THR A 453 -35.32 19.37 -9.43
CA THR A 453 -34.92 19.67 -10.82
C THR A 453 -35.75 18.84 -11.80
N SER A 454 -36.29 19.56 -12.78
CA SER A 454 -37.29 19.17 -13.78
C SER A 454 -36.83 18.12 -14.81
N PRO A 455 -37.76 17.35 -15.40
CA PRO A 455 -37.47 16.44 -16.51
C PRO A 455 -37.35 17.21 -17.84
N ARG A 456 -36.25 17.03 -18.58
CA ARG A 456 -36.18 17.37 -20.02
C ARG A 456 -36.49 16.13 -20.85
N THR A 457 -37.56 16.24 -21.61
CA THR A 457 -37.99 15.34 -22.67
C THR A 457 -37.00 15.34 -23.83
N TRP A 458 -36.73 14.16 -24.40
CA TRP A 458 -36.10 14.02 -25.72
C TRP A 458 -37.14 13.45 -26.69
N SER A 459 -37.38 14.20 -27.76
CA SER A 459 -38.18 13.78 -28.92
C SER A 459 -37.26 13.63 -30.12
N LYS A 460 -37.36 12.44 -30.75
CA LYS A 460 -36.90 11.99 -32.07
C LYS A 460 -35.40 11.99 -32.36
#